data_AF-A0A3N0Y547-F1
#
_entry.id   AF-A0A3N0Y547-F1
#
_cell.length_a   1.000
_cell.length_b   1.000
_cell.length_c   1.000
_cell.angle_alpha   90.00
_cell.angle_beta   90.00
_cell.angle_gamma   90.00
#
_symmetry.space_group_name_H-M   'P 1'
#
loop_
_entity.id
_entity.type
_entity.pdbx_description
1 polymer ?
#
loop_
_entity_poly.entity_id
_entity_poly.type
_entity_poly.pdbx_seq_one_letter_code
_entity_poly.pdbx_strand_id
1 'polypeptide(L)'
;MRLSDHSDKRFSALGFGARIPPNYEVSHDFAINFNPEDDECEEIQGVVEAYQNCLPKIQLYGPTNVAPIISRIAKLAAGREPIKDASLYHILLILTDGVVTDMADTREAIVRASYQPMSIIIVGVGNADFTDMQILDGDDGVLRSPKGEPVLRDIVQFVPFRDFKTASPAALAKCVLAEVPKQVVEYFSHKAIPPMNPVLNSTPNSIANTPE
;
A
#
# COMPACT_ATOMS: atom_id res chain seq x y z
N MET A 1 -1.48 2.66 4.58
CA MET A 1 -1.75 3.95 5.27
C MET A 1 -3.19 4.36 4.99
N ARG A 2 -3.98 4.72 6.02
CA ARG A 2 -5.35 5.28 5.90
C ARG A 2 -5.29 6.79 6.05
N LEU A 3 -6.01 7.53 5.20
CA LEU A 3 -6.13 8.99 5.27
C LEU A 3 -7.52 9.35 5.82
N SER A 4 -7.66 9.42 7.14
CA SER A 4 -8.84 10.03 7.79
C SER A 4 -8.39 10.88 8.98
N ASP A 5 -9.00 12.06 9.14
CA ASP A 5 -8.57 13.17 10.02
C ASP A 5 -8.69 12.87 11.54
N HIS A 6 -9.04 11.64 11.92
CA HIS A 6 -9.00 11.08 13.28
C HIS A 6 -8.35 9.68 13.25
N SER A 7 -7.25 9.52 12.51
CA SER A 7 -6.62 8.20 12.37
C SER A 7 -5.99 7.77 13.68
N ASP A 8 -6.53 6.73 14.30
CA ASP A 8 -5.69 5.77 15.03
C ASP A 8 -4.50 5.50 14.11
N LYS A 9 -3.29 5.86 14.55
CA LYS A 9 -2.06 5.76 13.74
C LYS A 9 -1.64 4.29 13.60
N ARG A 10 -2.55 3.44 13.13
CA ARG A 10 -2.42 2.00 13.05
C ARG A 10 -2.10 1.60 11.62
N PHE A 11 -1.13 0.72 11.47
CA PHE A 11 -0.62 0.28 10.16
C PHE A 11 -0.63 -1.24 10.10
N SER A 12 -1.40 -1.81 9.17
CA SER A 12 -1.28 -3.22 8.82
C SER A 12 0.14 -3.52 8.33
N ALA A 13 0.77 -4.54 8.91
CA ALA A 13 2.14 -4.94 8.61
C ALA A 13 2.18 -6.44 8.27
N LEU A 14 2.48 -6.72 6.99
CA LEU A 14 2.40 -8.05 6.41
C LEU A 14 3.76 -8.52 5.87
N GLY A 15 4.00 -9.82 5.96
CA GLY A 15 5.14 -10.51 5.38
C GLY A 15 4.71 -11.48 4.29
N PHE A 16 5.64 -11.80 3.40
CA PHE A 16 5.48 -12.77 2.32
C PHE A 16 6.82 -13.45 2.03
N GLY A 17 6.80 -14.66 1.45
CA GLY A 17 8.03 -15.37 1.09
C GLY A 17 8.80 -15.86 2.32
N ALA A 18 8.09 -16.47 3.26
CA ALA A 18 8.73 -17.07 4.42
C ALA A 18 8.00 -18.31 4.89
N ARG A 19 8.74 -19.22 5.54
CA ARG A 19 8.16 -20.30 6.33
C ARG A 19 7.93 -19.80 7.75
N ILE A 20 6.68 -19.86 8.21
CA ILE A 20 6.26 -19.28 9.49
C ILE A 20 6.02 -20.36 10.56
N PRO A 21 6.38 -20.12 11.83
CA PRO A 21 6.06 -21.04 12.91
C PRO A 21 4.53 -21.16 13.11
N PRO A 22 4.04 -22.24 13.75
CA PRO A 22 4.80 -23.35 14.35
C PRO A 22 5.21 -24.43 13.35
N ASN A 23 4.50 -24.56 12.23
CA ASN A 23 4.66 -25.68 11.30
C ASN A 23 5.70 -25.43 10.19
N TYR A 24 6.19 -24.18 10.06
CA TYR A 24 7.10 -23.75 9.00
C TYR A 24 6.55 -23.99 7.60
N GLU A 25 5.25 -23.73 7.43
CA GLU A 25 4.60 -23.68 6.13
C GLU A 25 4.91 -22.37 5.41
N VAL A 26 5.06 -22.45 4.09
CA VAL A 26 5.33 -21.28 3.25
C VAL A 26 4.09 -20.40 3.25
N SER A 27 4.26 -19.14 3.65
CA SER A 27 3.24 -18.11 3.56
C SER A 27 3.72 -16.95 2.68
N HIS A 28 2.79 -16.46 1.88
CA HIS A 28 2.95 -15.25 1.05
C HIS A 28 2.07 -14.10 1.53
N ASP A 29 1.45 -14.25 2.71
CA ASP A 29 0.58 -13.25 3.31
C ASP A 29 0.36 -13.61 4.80
N PHE A 30 1.18 -13.07 5.69
CA PHE A 30 1.05 -13.28 7.14
C PHE A 30 1.29 -11.99 7.91
N ALA A 31 0.65 -11.85 9.07
CA ALA A 31 0.87 -10.72 9.97
C ALA A 31 2.25 -10.84 10.65
N ILE A 32 3.11 -9.82 10.51
CA ILE A 32 4.48 -9.89 11.04
C ILE A 32 4.52 -9.81 12.58
N ASN A 33 3.45 -9.31 13.20
CA ASN A 33 3.25 -9.34 14.65
C ASN A 33 2.80 -10.73 15.17
N PHE A 34 2.62 -11.73 14.29
CA PHE A 34 2.08 -13.07 14.57
C PHE A 34 0.67 -13.10 15.16
N ASN A 35 -0.11 -12.03 15.00
CA ASN A 35 -1.52 -12.00 15.34
C ASN A 35 -2.36 -12.05 14.06
N PRO A 36 -2.92 -13.23 13.68
CA PRO A 36 -3.69 -13.36 12.45
C PRO A 36 -5.02 -12.60 12.47
N GLU A 37 -5.53 -12.26 13.65
CA GLU A 37 -6.80 -11.54 13.83
C GLU A 37 -6.64 -10.01 13.78
N ASP A 38 -5.44 -9.51 14.02
CA ASP A 38 -5.12 -8.08 14.02
C ASP A 38 -3.68 -7.89 13.52
N ASP A 39 -3.54 -7.57 12.25
CA ASP A 39 -2.26 -7.34 11.58
C ASP A 39 -1.76 -5.90 11.74
N GLU A 40 -2.44 -5.07 12.52
CA GLU A 40 -2.07 -3.67 12.72
C GLU A 40 -1.02 -3.48 13.82
N CYS A 41 -0.11 -2.55 13.59
CA CYS A 41 0.85 -2.06 14.55
C CYS A 41 0.57 -0.59 14.88
N GLU A 42 0.85 -0.20 16.12
CA GLU A 42 0.73 1.19 16.56
C GLU A 42 1.94 2.02 16.11
N GLU A 43 1.65 3.06 15.34
CA GLU A 43 2.61 3.96 14.71
C GLU A 43 3.64 3.23 13.82
N ILE A 44 4.56 3.99 13.22
CA ILE A 44 5.64 3.41 12.42
C ILE A 44 6.62 2.63 13.32
N GLN A 45 6.79 3.06 14.57
CA GLN A 45 7.68 2.41 15.52
C GLN A 45 7.22 0.98 15.83
N GLY A 46 5.91 0.74 16.00
CA GLY A 46 5.38 -0.59 16.19
C GLY A 46 5.60 -1.51 14.99
N VAL A 47 5.55 -0.98 13.76
CA VAL A 47 5.88 -1.76 12.55
C VAL A 47 7.34 -2.20 12.57
N VAL A 48 8.27 -1.30 12.92
CA VAL A 48 9.71 -1.60 13.01
C VAL A 48 9.99 -2.67 14.08
N GLU A 49 9.35 -2.55 15.24
CA GLU A 49 9.48 -3.54 16.33
C GLU A 49 8.91 -4.89 15.93
N ALA A 50 7.74 -4.92 15.30
CA ALA A 50 7.15 -6.16 14.81
C ALA A 50 8.06 -6.84 13.75
N TYR A 51 8.64 -6.07 12.83
CA TYR A 51 9.61 -6.57 11.85
C TYR A 51 10.85 -7.17 12.52
N GLN A 52 11.47 -6.47 13.48
CA GLN A 52 12.64 -6.95 14.22
C GLN A 52 12.35 -8.21 15.04
N ASN A 53 11.15 -8.32 15.60
CA ASN A 53 10.70 -9.49 16.36
C ASN A 53 10.33 -10.68 15.46
N CYS A 54 9.89 -10.40 14.23
CA CYS A 54 9.46 -11.40 13.24
C CYS A 54 10.66 -12.12 12.61
N LEU A 55 11.63 -11.34 12.13
CA LEU A 55 12.75 -11.84 11.33
C LEU A 55 13.51 -13.04 11.93
N PRO A 56 13.85 -13.09 13.25
CA PRO A 56 14.57 -14.23 13.82
C PRO A 56 13.70 -15.48 14.02
N LYS A 57 12.38 -15.40 13.87
CA LYS A 57 11.44 -16.49 14.12
C LYS A 57 10.95 -17.19 12.85
N ILE A 58 11.18 -16.59 11.68
CA ILE A 58 10.78 -17.12 10.38
C ILE A 58 12.00 -17.69 9.63
N GLN A 59 11.75 -18.52 8.62
CA GLN A 59 12.79 -18.90 7.66
C GLN A 59 12.49 -18.21 6.33
N LEU A 60 13.38 -17.32 5.89
CA LEU A 60 13.26 -16.67 4.57
C LEU A 60 13.21 -17.74 3.47
N TYR A 61 12.25 -17.61 2.56
CA TYR A 61 11.98 -18.63 1.55
C TYR A 61 11.47 -18.02 0.25
N GLY A 62 12.02 -18.44 -0.89
CA GLY A 62 11.45 -18.09 -2.20
C GLY A 62 10.32 -19.06 -2.57
N PRO A 63 9.34 -18.66 -3.38
CA PRO A 63 9.39 -17.56 -4.35
C PRO A 63 8.94 -16.19 -3.81
N THR A 64 9.30 -15.12 -4.51
CA THR A 64 8.86 -13.74 -4.22
C THR A 64 7.51 -13.49 -4.90
N ASN A 65 6.45 -14.02 -4.29
CA ASN A 65 5.09 -13.88 -4.81
C ASN A 65 4.35 -12.73 -4.12
N VAL A 66 3.91 -11.73 -4.88
CA VAL A 66 3.25 -10.52 -4.33
C VAL A 66 1.76 -10.46 -4.65
N ALA A 67 1.27 -11.25 -5.62
CA ALA A 67 -0.14 -11.29 -5.96
C ALA A 67 -1.07 -11.59 -4.77
N PRO A 68 -0.69 -12.46 -3.79
CA PRO A 68 -1.53 -12.71 -2.61
C PRO A 68 -1.78 -11.47 -1.75
N ILE A 69 -0.74 -10.70 -1.41
CA ILE A 69 -0.87 -9.48 -0.61
C ILE A 69 -1.66 -8.41 -1.37
N ILE A 70 -1.38 -8.20 -2.67
CA ILE A 70 -2.16 -7.27 -3.50
C ILE A 70 -3.64 -7.63 -3.45
N SER A 71 -3.96 -8.92 -3.61
CA SER A 71 -5.33 -9.43 -3.59
C SER A 71 -6.00 -9.26 -2.22
N ARG A 72 -5.27 -9.47 -1.11
CA ARG A 72 -5.78 -9.23 0.25
C ARG A 72 -6.13 -7.76 0.44
N ILE A 73 -5.22 -6.84 0.13
CA ILE A 73 -5.47 -5.42 0.31
C ILE A 73 -6.57 -4.92 -0.63
N ALA A 74 -6.65 -5.42 -1.87
CA ALA A 74 -7.75 -5.09 -2.78
C ALA A 74 -9.11 -5.50 -2.21
N LYS A 75 -9.22 -6.67 -1.58
CA LYS A 75 -10.45 -7.12 -0.90
C LYS A 75 -10.80 -6.24 0.30
N LEU A 76 -9.81 -5.83 1.09
CA LEU A 76 -10.01 -4.92 2.22
C LEU A 76 -10.46 -3.53 1.75
N ALA A 77 -9.82 -3.02 0.69
CA ALA A 77 -10.12 -1.73 0.08
C ALA A 77 -11.51 -1.69 -0.56
N ALA A 78 -11.97 -2.82 -1.13
CA ALA A 78 -13.33 -2.93 -1.65
C ALA A 78 -14.40 -2.74 -0.57
N GLY A 79 -14.07 -3.10 0.69
CA GLY A 79 -15.01 -3.04 1.81
C GLY A 79 -16.21 -3.97 1.65
N ARG A 80 -17.16 -3.87 2.58
CA ARG A 80 -18.46 -4.57 2.49
C ARG A 80 -19.57 -3.69 1.94
N GLU A 81 -19.41 -2.38 2.04
CA GLU A 81 -20.40 -1.37 1.64
C GLU A 81 -19.80 -0.47 0.56
N PRO A 82 -20.62 0.02 -0.39
CA PRO A 82 -20.18 1.01 -1.35
C PRO A 82 -19.64 2.25 -0.63
N ILE A 83 -18.50 2.76 -1.10
CA ILE A 83 -17.91 4.00 -0.60
C ILE A 83 -18.87 5.16 -0.88
N LYS A 84 -19.24 5.90 0.16
CA LYS A 84 -20.20 7.01 0.08
C LYS A 84 -19.52 8.38 -0.04
N ASP A 85 -18.27 8.47 0.41
CA ASP A 85 -17.48 9.70 0.46
C ASP A 85 -15.99 9.40 0.30
N ALA A 86 -15.16 10.44 0.16
CA ALA A 86 -13.72 10.30 0.01
C ALA A 86 -12.99 10.09 1.35
N SER A 87 -13.55 9.30 2.27
CA SER A 87 -13.03 9.12 3.63
C SER A 87 -11.95 8.05 3.78
N LEU A 88 -11.81 7.15 2.80
CA LEU A 88 -10.89 6.01 2.90
C LEU A 88 -10.21 5.70 1.58
N TYR A 89 -8.88 5.70 1.60
CA TYR A 89 -8.01 5.26 0.52
C TYR A 89 -6.83 4.50 1.10
N HIS A 90 -6.44 3.39 0.47
CA HIS A 90 -5.36 2.52 0.95
C HIS A 90 -4.09 2.69 0.12
N ILE A 91 -2.95 2.80 0.78
CA ILE A 91 -1.65 2.70 0.13
C ILE A 91 -0.96 1.44 0.65
N LEU A 92 -0.67 0.52 -0.26
CA LEU A 92 0.13 -0.69 -0.03
C LEU A 92 1.58 -0.39 -0.44
N LEU A 93 2.49 -0.39 0.53
CA LEU A 93 3.93 -0.28 0.30
C LEU A 93 4.57 -1.68 0.38
N ILE A 94 5.18 -2.13 -0.71
CA ILE A 94 5.90 -3.41 -0.81
C ILE A 94 7.39 -3.11 -0.83
N LEU A 95 8.13 -3.73 0.09
CA LEU A 95 9.59 -3.73 0.08
C LEU A 95 10.07 -5.11 -0.37
N THR A 96 10.91 -5.18 -1.40
CA THR A 96 11.44 -6.45 -1.91
C THR A 96 12.88 -6.30 -2.37
N ASP A 97 13.70 -7.34 -2.15
CA ASP A 97 15.10 -7.39 -2.59
C ASP A 97 15.30 -8.19 -3.89
N GLY A 98 14.21 -8.70 -4.47
CA GLY A 98 14.25 -9.63 -5.60
C GLY A 98 13.14 -9.41 -6.62
N VAL A 99 13.19 -10.24 -7.66
CA VAL A 99 12.23 -10.21 -8.77
C VAL A 99 10.94 -10.91 -8.37
N VAL A 100 9.80 -10.33 -8.74
CA VAL A 100 8.47 -10.91 -8.60
C VAL A 100 8.41 -12.13 -9.51
N THR A 101 8.17 -13.29 -8.92
CA THR A 101 8.17 -14.57 -9.63
C THR A 101 6.80 -14.94 -10.18
N ASP A 102 5.72 -14.40 -9.61
CA ASP A 102 4.33 -14.61 -10.02
C ASP A 102 3.80 -13.49 -10.92
N MET A 103 4.56 -13.07 -11.94
CA MET A 103 4.21 -11.93 -12.79
C MET A 103 2.82 -12.03 -13.44
N ALA A 104 2.40 -13.22 -13.88
CA ALA A 104 1.09 -13.41 -14.49
C ALA A 104 -0.05 -13.13 -13.49
N ASP A 105 0.08 -13.66 -12.28
CA ASP A 105 -0.90 -13.50 -11.20
C ASP A 105 -0.85 -12.08 -10.63
N THR A 106 0.33 -11.49 -10.54
CA THR A 106 0.53 -10.09 -10.10
C THR A 106 -0.16 -9.13 -11.06
N ARG A 107 -0.03 -9.31 -12.37
CA ARG A 107 -0.75 -8.51 -13.38
C ARG A 107 -2.26 -8.64 -13.26
N GLU A 108 -2.77 -9.86 -13.04
CA GLU A 108 -4.20 -10.09 -12.80
C GLU A 108 -4.67 -9.41 -11.51
N ALA A 109 -3.89 -9.49 -10.43
CA ALA A 109 -4.20 -8.85 -9.16
C ALA A 109 -4.22 -7.32 -9.27
N ILE A 110 -3.28 -6.72 -10.00
CA ILE A 110 -3.22 -5.26 -10.24
C ILE A 110 -4.43 -4.81 -11.07
N VAL A 111 -4.80 -5.54 -12.13
CA VAL A 111 -6.01 -5.23 -12.93
C VAL A 111 -7.25 -5.21 -12.03
N ARG A 112 -7.43 -6.19 -11.15
CA ARG A 112 -8.55 -6.22 -10.20
C ARG A 112 -8.47 -5.10 -9.16
N ALA A 113 -7.28 -4.82 -8.64
CA ALA A 113 -7.03 -3.75 -7.67
C ALA A 113 -7.30 -2.36 -8.25
N SER A 114 -7.14 -2.16 -9.56
CA SER A 114 -7.37 -0.87 -10.22
C SER A 114 -8.80 -0.33 -10.05
N TYR A 115 -9.77 -1.20 -9.75
CA TYR A 115 -11.17 -0.83 -9.48
C TYR A 115 -11.45 -0.39 -8.03
N GLN A 116 -10.49 -0.57 -7.13
CA GLN A 116 -10.62 -0.36 -5.67
C GLN A 116 -9.95 0.95 -5.22
N PRO A 117 -10.29 1.54 -4.06
CA PRO A 117 -9.68 2.77 -3.54
C PRO A 117 -8.27 2.52 -2.98
N MET A 118 -7.33 2.11 -3.84
CA MET A 118 -5.96 1.82 -3.42
C MET A 118 -4.89 2.16 -4.44
N SER A 119 -3.68 2.39 -3.94
CA SER A 119 -2.42 2.48 -4.70
C SER A 119 -1.42 1.45 -4.17
N ILE A 120 -0.48 1.06 -5.03
CA ILE A 120 0.59 0.11 -4.75
C ILE A 120 1.90 0.84 -5.00
N ILE A 121 2.80 0.83 -4.03
CA ILE A 121 4.16 1.34 -4.18
C ILE A 121 5.10 0.16 -3.98
N ILE A 122 5.98 -0.09 -4.93
CA ILE A 122 6.99 -1.15 -4.86
C ILE A 122 8.37 -0.49 -4.76
N VAL A 123 9.07 -0.76 -3.66
CA VAL A 123 10.44 -0.29 -3.46
C VAL A 123 11.39 -1.47 -3.52
N GLY A 124 12.23 -1.46 -4.57
CA GLY A 124 13.27 -2.46 -4.78
C GLY A 124 14.53 -2.13 -3.97
N VAL A 125 14.90 -2.97 -3.01
CA VAL A 125 16.14 -2.85 -2.23
C VAL A 125 17.22 -3.79 -2.75
N GLY A 126 18.50 -3.47 -2.52
CA GLY A 126 19.60 -4.29 -3.00
C GLY A 126 19.94 -4.07 -4.48
N ASN A 127 20.47 -5.12 -5.13
CA ASN A 127 21.10 -5.03 -6.45
C ASN A 127 20.48 -5.95 -7.52
N ALA A 128 19.30 -6.52 -7.29
CA ALA A 128 18.62 -7.36 -8.27
C ALA A 128 18.32 -6.60 -9.59
N ASP A 129 18.02 -7.35 -10.64
CA ASP A 129 17.49 -6.80 -11.88
C ASP A 129 16.00 -6.49 -11.67
N PHE A 130 15.61 -5.22 -11.79
CA PHE A 130 14.23 -4.79 -11.57
C PHE A 130 13.48 -4.46 -12.87
N THR A 131 13.96 -4.94 -14.02
CA THR A 131 13.31 -4.72 -15.32
C THR A 131 11.84 -5.12 -15.30
N ASP A 132 11.50 -6.27 -14.68
CA ASP A 132 10.10 -6.72 -14.57
C ASP A 132 9.23 -5.79 -13.71
N MET A 133 9.80 -5.07 -12.74
CA MET A 133 9.05 -4.12 -11.91
C MET A 133 8.72 -2.84 -12.67
N GLN A 134 9.59 -2.42 -13.58
CA GLN A 134 9.34 -1.27 -14.45
C GLN A 134 8.15 -1.52 -15.37
N ILE A 135 7.94 -2.78 -15.79
CA ILE A 135 6.75 -3.17 -16.56
C ILE A 135 5.47 -2.96 -15.75
N LEU A 136 5.51 -3.11 -14.42
CA LEU A 136 4.34 -2.95 -13.56
C LEU A 136 3.95 -1.47 -13.35
N ASP A 137 4.89 -0.54 -13.51
CA ASP A 137 4.77 0.89 -13.19
C ASP A 137 3.87 1.69 -14.15
N GLY A 138 3.38 1.09 -15.24
CA GLY A 138 2.39 1.74 -16.12
C GLY A 138 2.89 2.89 -17.01
N ASP A 139 4.05 3.48 -16.69
CA ASP A 139 4.66 4.61 -17.41
C ASP A 139 4.96 4.32 -18.90
N ASP A 140 5.39 3.10 -19.22
CA ASP A 140 5.72 2.66 -20.59
C ASP A 140 4.50 2.10 -21.36
N GLY A 141 3.30 2.17 -20.76
CA GLY A 141 2.05 1.78 -21.41
C GLY A 141 1.06 1.08 -20.49
N VAL A 142 -0.17 0.92 -20.99
CA VAL A 142 -1.27 0.35 -20.20
C VAL A 142 -0.98 -1.10 -19.84
N LEU A 143 -0.79 -1.36 -18.53
CA LEU A 143 -0.66 -2.70 -17.99
C LEU A 143 -1.91 -3.53 -18.31
N ARG A 144 -1.70 -4.79 -18.72
CA ARG A 144 -2.78 -5.72 -19.05
C ARG A 144 -2.65 -7.02 -18.27
N SER A 145 -3.74 -7.71 -18.00
CA SER A 145 -3.70 -9.10 -17.52
C SER A 145 -3.16 -10.04 -18.59
N PRO A 146 -2.82 -11.30 -18.26
CA PRO A 146 -2.51 -12.33 -19.26
C PRO A 146 -3.62 -12.56 -20.30
N LYS A 147 -4.87 -12.22 -19.96
CA LYS A 147 -6.03 -12.31 -20.87
C LYS A 147 -6.20 -11.09 -21.77
N GLY A 148 -5.34 -10.07 -21.61
CA GLY A 148 -5.37 -8.83 -22.40
C GLY A 148 -6.25 -7.73 -21.82
N GLU A 149 -6.88 -7.95 -20.66
CA GLU A 149 -7.72 -6.95 -19.99
C GLU A 149 -6.84 -5.81 -19.44
N PRO A 150 -7.10 -4.54 -19.80
CA PRO A 150 -6.31 -3.42 -19.29
C PRO A 150 -6.67 -3.08 -17.85
N VAL A 151 -5.73 -2.48 -17.12
CA VAL A 151 -6.05 -1.77 -15.87
C VAL A 151 -7.07 -0.66 -16.12
N LEU A 152 -7.96 -0.38 -15.16
CA LEU A 152 -8.92 0.72 -15.25
C LEU A 152 -8.22 2.08 -15.17
N ARG A 153 -7.18 2.14 -14.34
CA ARG A 153 -6.37 3.31 -14.03
C ARG A 153 -5.00 2.82 -13.58
N ASP A 154 -4.01 3.69 -13.68
CA ASP A 154 -2.69 3.39 -13.14
C ASP A 154 -2.73 3.43 -11.60
N ILE A 155 -2.07 2.46 -10.97
CA ILE A 155 -2.07 2.33 -9.50
C ILE A 155 -0.72 1.91 -8.93
N VAL A 156 0.29 1.67 -9.76
CA VAL A 156 1.59 1.18 -9.31
C VAL A 156 2.58 2.32 -9.37
N GLN A 157 3.45 2.42 -8.37
CA GLN A 157 4.67 3.23 -8.44
C GLN A 157 5.85 2.32 -8.12
N PHE A 158 6.81 2.17 -9.02
CA PHE A 158 8.06 1.46 -8.75
C PHE A 158 9.21 2.44 -8.46
N VAL A 159 10.00 2.16 -7.41
CA VAL A 159 11.20 2.93 -7.07
C VAL A 159 12.36 2.00 -6.69
N PRO A 160 13.46 1.97 -7.46
CA PRO A 160 14.68 1.29 -7.04
C PRO A 160 15.40 2.11 -5.96
N PHE A 161 15.41 1.64 -4.71
CA PHE A 161 16.03 2.35 -3.58
C PHE A 161 17.52 2.64 -3.79
N ARG A 162 18.22 1.78 -4.57
CA ARG A 162 19.64 1.95 -4.86
C ARG A 162 20.00 3.28 -5.53
N ASP A 163 19.05 3.90 -6.24
CA ASP A 163 19.26 5.16 -6.95
C ASP A 163 19.27 6.37 -5.99
N PHE A 164 18.88 6.16 -4.72
CA PHE A 164 18.73 7.18 -3.70
C PHE A 164 19.70 7.04 -2.52
N LYS A 165 20.72 6.16 -2.62
CA LYS A 165 21.68 5.91 -1.52
C LYS A 165 22.38 7.17 -0.98
N THR A 166 22.62 8.15 -1.85
CA THR A 166 23.24 9.44 -1.50
C THR A 166 22.26 10.60 -1.49
N ALA A 167 20.97 10.33 -1.74
CA ALA A 167 19.93 11.34 -1.80
C ALA A 167 19.38 11.64 -0.41
N SER A 168 18.72 12.79 -0.27
CA SER A 168 18.03 13.11 0.98
C SER A 168 16.78 12.23 1.15
N PRO A 169 16.34 11.94 2.40
CA PRO A 169 15.07 11.25 2.63
C PRO A 169 13.88 11.92 1.95
N ALA A 170 13.89 13.25 1.84
CA ALA A 170 12.87 14.02 1.13
C ALA A 170 12.86 13.73 -0.38
N ALA A 171 14.02 13.53 -1.01
CA ALA A 171 14.11 13.19 -2.43
C ALA A 171 13.55 11.79 -2.70
N LEU A 172 13.86 10.83 -1.83
CA LEU A 172 13.26 9.49 -1.90
C LEU A 172 11.74 9.55 -1.72
N ALA A 173 11.28 10.22 -0.66
CA ALA A 173 9.85 10.36 -0.37
C ALA A 173 9.09 11.01 -1.53
N LYS A 174 9.68 12.03 -2.16
CA LYS A 174 9.11 12.68 -3.35
C LYS A 174 8.89 11.68 -4.49
N CYS A 175 9.85 10.79 -4.76
CA CYS A 175 9.73 9.82 -5.85
C CYS A 175 8.77 8.68 -5.49
N VAL A 176 8.85 8.15 -4.28
CA VAL A 176 7.97 7.09 -3.75
C VAL A 176 6.49 7.51 -3.76
N LEU A 177 6.20 8.79 -3.52
CA LEU A 177 4.84 9.31 -3.45
C LEU A 177 4.42 10.11 -4.69
N ALA A 178 5.22 10.14 -5.76
CA ALA A 178 5.03 11.05 -6.88
C ALA A 178 3.65 10.90 -7.53
N GLU A 179 3.20 9.67 -7.74
CA GLU A 179 1.95 9.39 -8.44
C GLU A 179 0.71 9.28 -7.56
N VAL A 180 0.88 9.00 -6.27
CA VAL A 180 -0.24 8.75 -5.35
C VAL A 180 -1.30 9.87 -5.41
N PRO A 181 -0.97 11.17 -5.42
CA PRO A 181 -1.99 12.22 -5.53
C PRO A 181 -2.85 12.11 -6.81
N LYS A 182 -2.23 11.82 -7.95
CA LYS A 182 -2.93 11.64 -9.23
C LYS A 182 -3.84 10.41 -9.17
N GLN A 183 -3.32 9.28 -8.69
CA GLN A 183 -4.05 8.02 -8.58
C GLN A 183 -5.30 8.14 -7.67
N VAL A 184 -5.19 8.90 -6.57
CA VAL A 184 -6.31 9.21 -5.66
C VAL A 184 -7.39 10.02 -6.38
N VAL A 185 -6.99 11.10 -7.07
CA VAL A 185 -7.92 11.96 -7.81
C VAL A 185 -8.63 11.18 -8.92
N GLU A 186 -7.90 10.36 -9.68
CA GLU A 186 -8.47 9.52 -10.74
C GLU A 186 -9.53 8.56 -10.20
N TYR A 187 -9.26 7.88 -9.08
CA TYR A 187 -10.22 6.96 -8.48
C TYR A 187 -11.54 7.65 -8.10
N PHE A 188 -11.48 8.71 -7.29
CA PHE A 188 -12.70 9.36 -6.80
C PHE A 188 -13.45 10.08 -7.92
N SER A 189 -12.74 10.63 -8.91
CA SER A 189 -13.35 11.20 -10.11
C SER A 189 -14.11 10.15 -10.92
N HIS A 190 -13.51 8.97 -11.12
CA HIS A 190 -14.17 7.86 -11.84
C HIS A 190 -15.38 7.29 -11.09
N LYS A 191 -15.41 7.40 -9.75
CA LYS A 191 -16.57 7.03 -8.92
C LYS A 191 -17.60 8.15 -8.78
N ALA A 192 -17.36 9.33 -9.36
CA ALA A 192 -18.19 10.53 -9.18
C ALA A 192 -18.38 10.91 -7.69
N ILE A 193 -17.35 10.67 -6.87
CA ILE A 193 -17.32 11.02 -5.45
C ILE A 193 -16.56 12.35 -5.31
N PRO A 194 -17.20 13.43 -4.85
CA PRO A 194 -16.52 14.71 -4.67
C PRO A 194 -15.57 14.67 -3.45
N PRO A 195 -14.56 15.56 -3.40
CA PRO A 195 -13.73 15.74 -2.21
C PRO A 195 -14.60 16.06 -0.99
N MET A 196 -14.23 15.54 0.19
CA MET A 196 -14.88 15.95 1.43
C MET A 196 -14.55 17.43 1.69
N ASN A 197 -15.56 18.21 2.08
CA ASN A 197 -15.33 19.58 2.52
C ASN A 197 -14.37 19.56 3.71
N PRO A 198 -13.32 20.41 3.72
CA PRO A 198 -12.51 20.57 4.92
C PRO A 198 -13.47 20.91 6.06
N VAL A 199 -13.39 20.18 7.18
CA VAL A 199 -14.12 20.56 8.39
C VAL A 199 -13.53 21.89 8.83
N LEU A 200 -14.14 23.00 8.40
CA LEU A 200 -13.92 24.30 9.02
C LEU A 200 -14.39 24.13 10.46
N ASN A 201 -13.46 23.95 11.39
CA ASN A 201 -13.74 24.03 12.82
C ASN A 201 -14.46 25.35 13.08
N SER A 202 -15.79 25.28 13.18
CA SER A 202 -16.64 26.43 13.36
C SER A 202 -16.54 26.91 14.80
N THR A 203 -16.13 28.17 14.91
CA THR A 203 -16.23 29.15 16.01
C THR A 203 -15.36 28.99 17.27
N PRO A 204 -14.48 29.97 17.57
CA PRO A 204 -14.07 30.26 18.94
C PRO A 204 -15.29 30.71 19.75
N ASN A 205 -15.40 30.22 20.98
CA ASN A 205 -16.36 30.68 21.98
C ASN A 205 -16.54 32.21 21.91
N SER A 206 -17.75 32.64 21.58
CA SER A 206 -18.21 33.99 21.89
C SER A 206 -18.18 34.15 23.41
N ILE A 207 -17.13 34.81 23.92
CA ILE A 207 -17.11 35.38 25.26
C ILE A 207 -18.26 36.38 25.29
N ALA A 208 -19.31 36.03 26.04
CA ALA A 208 -20.36 36.95 26.40
C ALA A 208 -19.74 38.09 27.22
N ASN A 209 -19.58 39.26 26.60
CA ASN A 209 -19.45 40.51 27.32
C ASN A 209 -20.83 40.85 27.90
N THR A 210 -21.00 40.69 29.20
CA THR A 210 -22.05 41.36 29.97
C THR A 210 -21.66 42.82 30.18
N PRO A 211 -22.51 43.79 29.83
CA PRO A 211 -22.51 45.09 30.46
C PRO A 211 -23.52 45.15 31.62
N GLU A 212 -23.15 45.95 32.63
CA GLU A 212 -23.86 46.35 33.86
C GLU A 212 -23.70 45.45 35.10
#